data_AF-A0A945NJL1-F1
#
_entry.id   AF-A0A945NJL1-F1
#
_cell.length_a   1.000
_cell.length_b   1.000
_cell.length_c   1.000
_cell.angle_alpha   90.00
_cell.angle_beta   90.00
_cell.angle_gamma   90.00
#
_symmetry.space_group_name_H-M   'P 1'
#
loop_
_entity.id
_entity.type
_entity.pdbx_description
1 polymer ?
#
loop_
_entity_poly.entity_id
_entity_poly.type
_entity_poly.pdbx_seq_one_letter_code
_entity_poly.pdbx_strand_id
1 'polypeptide(L)' 'MNPQDQPAPSAEEGDIPFMQRLLDNHFLLLFLGVAIPTVVYIIWGIIEITAVPLAK' A
#
# COMPACT_ATOMS: atom_id res chain seq x y z
N MET A 1 -51.03 -5.46 4.99
CA MET A 1 -49.56 -5.32 4.87
C MET A 1 -49.05 -6.53 4.12
N ASN A 2 -48.46 -6.34 2.94
CA ASN A 2 -47.81 -7.45 2.23
C ASN A 2 -46.44 -7.69 2.85
N PRO A 3 -45.97 -8.95 2.97
CA PRO A 3 -44.62 -9.24 3.46
C PRO A 3 -43.48 -8.63 2.62
N GLN A 4 -43.80 -8.07 1.45
CA GLN A 4 -42.84 -7.43 0.54
C GLN A 4 -42.68 -5.91 0.76
N ASP A 5 -43.41 -5.32 1.72
CA ASP A 5 -43.28 -3.92 2.12
C ASP A 5 -42.18 -3.72 3.19
N GLN A 6 -41.42 -4.77 3.54
CA GLN A 6 -40.24 -4.62 4.39
C GLN A 6 -39.16 -3.89 3.59
N PRO A 7 -38.67 -2.72 4.06
CA PRO A 7 -37.47 -2.14 3.48
C PRO A 7 -36.37 -3.20 3.59
N ALA A 8 -35.80 -3.59 2.44
CA ALA A 8 -34.64 -4.46 2.42
C ALA A 8 -33.61 -3.86 3.41
N PRO A 9 -32.94 -4.68 4.24
CA PRO A 9 -31.94 -4.16 5.17
C PRO A 9 -30.97 -3.34 4.33
N SER A 10 -30.96 -2.02 4.56
CA SER A 10 -30.01 -1.10 3.97
C SER A 10 -28.66 -1.66 4.34
N ALA A 11 -28.00 -2.29 3.37
CA ALA A 11 -26.66 -2.82 3.54
C ALA A 11 -25.87 -1.70 4.19
N GLU A 12 -25.45 -1.93 5.43
CA GLU A 12 -24.81 -0.90 6.23
C GLU A 12 -23.71 -0.28 5.37
N GLU A 13 -23.77 1.04 5.22
CA GLU A 13 -22.75 1.86 4.58
C GLU A 13 -21.50 1.81 5.46
N GLY A 14 -20.92 0.63 5.56
CA GLY A 14 -19.81 0.30 6.43
C GLY A 14 -18.58 1.00 5.88
N ASP A 15 -18.01 1.86 6.71
CA ASP A 15 -16.80 2.63 6.38
C ASP A 15 -15.72 1.67 5.83
N ILE A 16 -15.24 1.93 4.62
CA ILE A 16 -14.31 1.00 3.96
C ILE A 16 -13.02 0.95 4.78
N PRO A 17 -12.57 -0.25 5.21
CA PRO A 17 -11.37 -0.38 6.03
C PRO A 17 -10.15 0.27 5.36
N PHE A 18 -9.35 1.00 6.14
CA PHE A 18 -8.17 1.72 5.62
C PHE A 18 -7.23 0.81 4.81
N MET A 19 -6.97 -0.40 5.32
CA MET A 19 -6.09 -1.34 4.64
C MET A 19 -6.64 -1.78 3.27
N GLN A 20 -7.97 -1.90 3.16
CA GLN A 20 -8.63 -2.24 1.92
C GLN A 20 -8.49 -1.10 0.90
N ARG A 21 -8.73 0.15 1.33
CA ARG A 21 -8.51 1.33 0.49
C ARG A 21 -7.05 1.52 0.04
N LEU A 22 -6.09 1.12 0.86
CA LEU A 22 -4.66 1.14 0.53
C LEU A 22 -4.32 0.07 -0.54
N LEU A 23 -4.86 -1.14 -0.39
CA LEU A 23 -4.64 -2.26 -1.31
C LEU A 23 -5.53 -2.22 -2.57
N ASP A 24 -6.59 -1.41 -2.61
CA ASP A 24 -7.44 -1.25 -3.80
C ASP A 24 -6.85 -0.24 -4.79
N ASN A 25 -5.89 0.59 -4.37
CA ASN A 25 -5.28 1.60 -5.23
C ASN A 25 -4.04 1.06 -5.94
N HIS A 26 -4.22 0.64 -7.20
CA HIS A 26 -3.16 0.05 -8.02
C HIS A 26 -1.93 0.95 -8.21
N PHE A 27 -2.10 2.28 -8.24
CA PHE A 27 -0.97 3.21 -8.34
C PHE A 27 -0.18 3.30 -7.04
N LEU A 28 -0.84 3.27 -5.88
CA LEU A 28 -0.15 3.22 -4.59
C LEU A 28 0.63 1.92 -4.44
N LEU A 29 0.03 0.79 -4.83
CA LEU A 29 0.71 -0.51 -4.85
C LEU A 29 1.91 -0.52 -5.80
N LEU A 30 1.77 0.02 -7.02
CA LEU A 30 2.86 0.15 -7.98
C LEU A 30 3.97 1.03 -7.40
N PHE A 31 3.62 2.22 -6.90
CA PHE A 31 4.56 3.14 -6.30
C PHE A 31 5.32 2.48 -5.16
N LEU A 32 4.62 1.83 -4.23
CA LEU A 32 5.25 1.14 -3.10
C LEU A 32 6.13 -0.02 -3.57
N GLY A 33 5.67 -0.77 -4.58
CA GLY A 33 6.41 -1.89 -5.17
C GLY A 33 7.72 -1.49 -5.86
N VAL A 34 7.80 -0.27 -6.41
CA VAL A 34 9.06 0.25 -7.00
C VAL A 34 9.85 1.04 -5.96
N ALA A 35 9.21 1.92 -5.20
CA ALA A 35 9.86 2.81 -4.25
C ALA A 35 10.58 2.06 -3.12
N ILE A 36 9.97 1.00 -2.57
CA ILE A 36 10.60 0.20 -1.50
C ILE A 36 11.95 -0.36 -1.97
N PRO A 37 12.02 -1.21 -3.01
CA PRO A 37 13.30 -1.77 -3.43
C PRO A 37 14.26 -0.67 -3.90
N THR A 38 13.79 0.36 -4.60
CA THR A 38 14.65 1.47 -5.02
C THR A 38 15.33 2.14 -3.83
N VAL A 39 14.58 2.51 -2.78
CA VAL A 39 15.16 3.15 -1.59
C VAL A 39 16.10 2.19 -0.86
N VAL A 40 15.71 0.92 -0.71
CA VAL A 40 16.55 -0.11 -0.07
C VAL A 40 17.87 -0.27 -0.80
N TYR A 41 17.86 -0.42 -2.13
CA TYR A 41 19.07 -0.57 -2.94
C TYR A 41 19.93 0.69 -2.94
N ILE A 42 19.34 1.88 -2.93
CA ILE A 42 20.09 3.14 -2.81
C ILE A 42 20.83 3.19 -1.48
N ILE A 43 20.13 2.95 -0.36
CA ILE A 43 20.74 2.98 0.97
C ILE A 43 21.84 1.93 1.05
N TRP A 44 21.58 0.72 0.57
CA TRP A 44 22.57 -0.36 0.57
C TRP A 44 23.80 0.00 -0.27
N GLY A 45 23.62 0.56 -1.47
CA GLY A 45 24.71 1.01 -2.32
C GLY A 45 25.53 2.15 -1.69
N ILE A 46 24.88 3.07 -0.96
CA ILE A 46 25.60 4.11 -0.21
C ILE A 46 26.48 3.48 0.86
N ILE A 47 25.94 2.55 1.65
CA ILE A 47 26.71 1.83 2.68
C ILE A 47 27.92 1.15 2.04
N GLU A 48 27.72 0.45 0.92
CA GLU A 48 28.79 -0.23 0.19
C GLU A 48 29.88 0.75 -0.27
N ILE A 49 29.52 1.86 -0.90
CA ILE A 49 30.48 2.89 -1.37
C ILE A 49 31.27 3.47 -0.19
N THR A 50 30.62 3.79 0.94
CA THR A 50 31.31 4.38 2.10
C THR A 50 32.23 3.38 2.82
N ALA A 51 31.97 2.08 2.67
CA ALA A 51 32.79 1.02 3.24
C ALA A 51 34.01 0.68 2.37
N VAL A 52 34.06 1.13 1.11
CA VAL A 52 35.22 0.92 0.23
C VAL A 52 36.42 1.72 0.74
N PRO A 53 37.53 1.06 1.11
CA PRO A 53 38.74 1.77 1.52
C PRO A 53 39.36 2.47 0.31
N LEU A 54 39.69 3.75 0.48
CA LEU A 54 40.44 4.51 -0.52
C LEU A 54 41.85 3.92 -0.66
N ALA A 55 42.24 3.57 -1.89
CA ALA A 55 43.59 3.08 -2.17
C ALA A 55 44.63 4.13 -1.74
N LYS A 56 45.72 3.65 -1.14
CA LYS A 56 46.80 4.47 -0.59
C LYS A 56 47.71 5.07 -1.66
#